data_AF-A0A8U0Q5M9-F1
#
_entry.id   AF-A0A8U0Q5M9-F1
#
_cell.length_a   1.000
_cell.length_b   1.000
_cell.length_c   1.000
_cell.angle_alpha   90.00
_cell.angle_beta   90.00
_cell.angle_gamma   90.00
#
_symmetry.space_group_name_H-M   'P 1'
#
loop_
_entity.id
_entity.type
_entity.pdbx_description
1 polymer ?
#
loop_
_entity_poly.entity_id
_entity_poly.type
_entity_poly.pdbx_seq_one_letter_code
_entity_poly.pdbx_strand_id
1 'polypeptide(L)'
;MGERPVVTPSAGITPVQQMLASGTGALLTSVFVTPLDVVKIRLQAQQTPFYQALAADSASWSGVIRPSKWKCFLYCNGLMDHIYVCQYGASCTSWYKTPTHFSGTLDAFVKITRNEGVRSLWSGLPPTLVMAVPATVIYFTCYDQLRDLLRYGMGFQGNYIPLVAGGLARLGAVSVISPLELVRTKMQSQKLTYSELRVCIRSSVAQDGWLSLWRGWGPTVLRDVPFSALYWFNYELVKAQLCDQYDVSQATFSISFTAGAFSGAVAAIMTLPFDVVKTRRQIQLGEMETLGVPVKNHTSTWHIMRGIWAESGYRGLFAGFLPRVIKVAPACAVMISTYEFGKIFFQKMNLDREQQAC
;
A
#
# COMPACT_ATOMS: atom_id res chain seq x y z
N MET A 1 -46.87 0.56 -20.58
CA MET A 1 -46.14 1.05 -19.40
C MET A 1 -45.79 -0.18 -18.58
N GLY A 2 -44.58 -0.73 -18.76
CA GLY A 2 -44.12 -1.88 -18.00
C GLY A 2 -43.63 -1.41 -16.65
N GLU A 3 -44.35 -1.76 -15.59
CA GLU A 3 -43.88 -1.57 -14.22
C GLU A 3 -42.56 -2.35 -14.05
N ARG A 4 -41.48 -1.61 -13.77
CA ARG A 4 -40.24 -2.23 -13.29
C ARG A 4 -40.58 -2.87 -11.95
N PRO A 5 -40.26 -4.16 -11.71
CA PRO A 5 -40.48 -4.76 -10.41
C PRO A 5 -39.70 -3.96 -9.37
N VAL A 6 -40.43 -3.43 -8.40
CA VAL A 6 -39.87 -2.86 -7.18
C VAL A 6 -39.11 -3.99 -6.50
N VAL A 7 -37.79 -3.93 -6.53
CA VAL A 7 -36.92 -4.90 -5.84
C VAL A 7 -37.19 -4.76 -4.34
N THR A 8 -37.97 -5.69 -3.79
CA THR A 8 -38.14 -5.83 -2.34
C THR A 8 -36.79 -6.20 -1.71
N PRO A 9 -36.46 -5.70 -0.51
CA PRO A 9 -35.14 -5.83 0.11
C PRO A 9 -34.93 -7.20 0.78
N SER A 10 -35.40 -8.29 0.17
CA SER A 10 -35.46 -9.60 0.83
C SER A 10 -34.26 -10.52 0.60
N ALA A 11 -33.29 -10.19 -0.26
CA ALA A 11 -32.06 -10.99 -0.43
C ALA A 11 -30.78 -10.14 -0.32
N GLY A 12 -30.72 -9.27 0.70
CA GLY A 12 -29.52 -8.49 1.00
C GLY A 12 -28.36 -9.39 1.46
N ILE A 13 -27.14 -9.07 1.03
CA ILE A 13 -25.93 -9.76 1.49
C ILE A 13 -25.65 -9.31 2.93
N THR A 14 -25.42 -10.26 3.84
CA THR A 14 -25.11 -9.93 5.23
C THR A 14 -23.73 -9.26 5.37
N PRO A 15 -23.49 -8.42 6.39
CA PRO A 15 -22.18 -7.84 6.63
C PRO A 15 -21.07 -8.90 6.72
N VAL A 16 -21.34 -10.06 7.33
CA VAL A 16 -20.37 -11.16 7.43
C VAL A 16 -20.00 -11.71 6.05
N GLN A 17 -20.97 -11.89 5.15
CA GLN A 17 -20.70 -12.30 3.76
C GLN A 17 -19.89 -11.25 2.99
N GLN A 18 -20.14 -9.95 3.23
CA GLN A 18 -19.32 -8.86 2.67
C GLN A 18 -17.88 -8.89 3.23
N MET A 19 -17.72 -9.18 4.52
CA MET A 19 -16.40 -9.36 5.14
C MET A 19 -15.64 -10.54 4.52
N LEU A 20 -16.32 -11.67 4.27
CA LEU A 20 -15.71 -12.83 3.63
C LEU A 20 -15.30 -12.52 2.18
N ALA A 21 -16.18 -11.90 1.40
CA ALA A 21 -15.89 -11.50 0.01
C ALA A 21 -14.70 -10.53 -0.07
N SER A 22 -14.68 -9.51 0.78
CA SER A 22 -13.58 -8.52 0.83
C SER A 22 -12.28 -9.14 1.34
N GLY A 23 -12.34 -10.05 2.32
CA GLY A 23 -11.18 -10.80 2.80
C GLY A 23 -10.56 -11.70 1.71
N THR A 24 -11.39 -12.40 0.94
CA THR A 24 -10.89 -13.21 -0.20
C THR A 24 -10.26 -12.35 -1.29
N GLY A 25 -10.85 -11.19 -1.60
CA GLY A 25 -10.25 -10.21 -2.52
C GLY A 25 -8.89 -9.76 -2.04
N ALA A 26 -8.76 -9.41 -0.76
CA ALA A 26 -7.51 -8.96 -0.19
C ALA A 26 -6.41 -10.03 -0.18
N LEU A 27 -6.77 -11.29 0.07
CA LEU A 27 -5.85 -12.42 -0.02
C LEU A 27 -5.33 -12.60 -1.45
N LEU A 28 -6.23 -12.66 -2.44
CA LEU A 28 -5.85 -12.84 -3.85
C LEU A 28 -5.01 -11.67 -4.37
N THR A 29 -5.41 -10.43 -4.07
CA THR A 29 -4.63 -9.25 -4.44
C THR A 29 -3.26 -9.27 -3.79
N SER A 30 -3.15 -9.64 -2.52
CA SER A 30 -1.86 -9.72 -1.84
C SER A 30 -0.96 -10.78 -2.47
N VAL A 31 -1.48 -11.97 -2.76
CA VAL A 31 -0.73 -13.03 -3.43
C VAL A 31 -0.21 -12.56 -4.81
N PHE A 32 -1.03 -11.83 -5.57
CA PHE A 32 -0.64 -11.32 -6.89
C PHE A 32 0.39 -10.18 -6.83
N VAL A 33 0.24 -9.25 -5.88
CA VAL A 33 1.06 -8.03 -5.82
C VAL A 33 2.38 -8.26 -5.07
N THR A 34 2.45 -9.23 -4.14
CA THR A 34 3.65 -9.46 -3.31
C THR A 34 4.94 -9.68 -4.13
N PRO A 35 4.96 -10.49 -5.20
CA PRO A 35 6.16 -10.64 -6.03
C PRO A 35 6.67 -9.33 -6.62
N LEU A 36 5.75 -8.45 -7.07
CA LEU A 36 6.10 -7.14 -7.63
C LEU A 36 6.66 -6.21 -6.55
N ASP A 37 6.10 -6.28 -5.33
CA ASP A 37 6.58 -5.50 -4.20
C ASP A 37 7.96 -5.95 -3.72
N VAL A 38 8.23 -7.26 -3.67
CA VAL A 38 9.56 -7.79 -3.35
C VAL A 38 10.58 -7.33 -4.37
N VAL A 39 10.30 -7.46 -5.67
CA VAL A 39 11.20 -6.99 -6.74
C VAL A 39 11.47 -5.50 -6.61
N LYS A 40 10.42 -4.69 -6.40
CA LYS A 40 10.57 -3.24 -6.24
C LYS A 40 11.44 -2.89 -5.06
N ILE A 41 11.20 -3.48 -3.88
CA ILE A 41 11.97 -3.16 -2.67
C ILE A 41 13.43 -3.56 -2.85
N ARG A 42 13.71 -4.71 -3.48
CA ARG A 42 15.09 -5.17 -3.76
C ARG A 42 15.81 -4.25 -4.75
N LEU A 43 15.12 -3.77 -5.78
CA LEU A 43 15.67 -2.82 -6.74
C LEU A 43 15.90 -1.43 -6.11
N GLN A 44 15.01 -0.99 -5.21
CA GLN A 44 15.19 0.25 -4.45
C GLN A 44 16.32 0.16 -3.41
N ALA A 45 16.54 -1.02 -2.80
CA ALA A 45 17.62 -1.23 -1.85
C ALA A 45 19.01 -0.98 -2.46
N GLN A 46 19.18 -1.22 -3.78
CA GLN A 46 20.43 -0.94 -4.51
C GLN A 46 20.73 0.55 -4.69
N GLN A 47 19.72 1.41 -4.56
CA GLN A 47 19.90 2.87 -4.69
C GLN A 47 20.31 3.54 -3.37
N THR A 48 20.48 2.77 -2.30
CA THR A 48 20.94 3.30 -1.01
C THR A 48 22.42 3.70 -1.09
N PRO A 49 22.84 4.79 -0.42
CA PRO A 49 24.21 5.30 -0.48
C PRO A 49 25.26 4.28 -0.03
N PHE A 50 24.86 3.33 0.83
CA PHE A 50 25.70 2.19 1.24
C PHE A 50 26.07 1.26 0.06
N TYR A 51 25.12 0.96 -0.83
CA TYR A 51 25.37 0.09 -1.99
C TYR A 51 26.25 0.80 -3.02
N GLN A 52 26.05 2.11 -3.21
CA GLN A 52 26.90 2.94 -4.08
C GLN A 52 28.33 3.06 -3.54
N ALA A 53 28.50 3.18 -2.23
CA ALA A 53 29.82 3.18 -1.59
C ALA A 53 30.55 1.84 -1.76
N LEU A 54 29.86 0.71 -1.59
CA LEU A 54 30.42 -0.63 -1.83
C LEU A 54 30.78 -0.88 -3.31
N ALA A 55 29.99 -0.35 -4.25
CA ALA A 55 30.26 -0.47 -5.68
C ALA A 55 31.42 0.43 -6.15
N ALA A 56 31.70 1.53 -5.44
CA ALA A 56 32.79 2.46 -5.75
C ALA A 56 34.17 1.96 -5.28
N ASP A 57 34.22 1.12 -4.23
CA ASP A 57 35.47 0.62 -3.63
C ASP A 57 36.12 -0.55 -4.39
N SER A 58 35.64 -0.89 -5.60
CA SER A 58 36.33 -1.87 -6.47
C SER A 58 37.44 -1.26 -7.33
N ALA A 59 37.90 -0.04 -7.02
CA ALA A 59 39.08 0.56 -7.67
C ALA A 59 40.35 0.20 -6.86
N SER A 60 41.33 -0.41 -7.54
CA SER A 60 42.63 -0.73 -6.94
C SER A 60 43.33 0.54 -6.47
N TRP A 61 43.35 0.80 -5.17
CA TRP A 61 44.10 1.93 -4.63
C TRP A 61 45.54 1.52 -4.35
N SER A 62 46.40 1.77 -5.34
CA SER A 62 47.84 1.88 -5.15
C SER A 62 48.11 3.04 -4.19
N GLY A 63 48.54 2.69 -2.97
CA GLY A 63 49.36 3.49 -2.06
C GLY A 63 48.83 4.86 -1.66
N VAL A 64 48.19 4.96 -0.48
CA VAL A 64 48.48 5.92 0.61
C VAL A 64 47.55 5.56 1.78
N ILE A 65 48.13 5.25 2.95
CA ILE A 65 47.39 4.90 4.17
C ILE A 65 47.00 6.20 4.89
N ARG A 66 45.70 6.50 5.01
CA ARG A 66 45.15 7.44 6.00
C ARG A 66 44.41 6.67 7.09
N PRO A 67 44.55 7.02 8.39
CA PRO A 67 43.88 6.31 9.46
C PRO A 67 42.46 6.87 9.65
N SER A 68 41.45 6.24 9.04
CA SER A 68 40.05 6.47 9.41
C SER A 68 39.54 5.31 10.28
N LYS A 69 39.01 5.65 11.46
CA LYS A 69 38.27 4.75 12.34
C LYS A 69 37.01 4.28 11.61
N TRP A 70 37.00 3.06 11.08
CA TRP A 70 35.80 2.47 10.49
C TRP A 70 34.94 1.82 11.59
N LYS A 71 33.74 2.35 11.79
CA LYS A 71 32.72 1.78 12.69
C LYS A 71 31.95 0.69 11.93
N CYS A 72 31.88 -0.52 12.50
CA CYS A 72 30.98 -1.58 12.04
C CYS A 72 29.52 -1.13 12.20
N PHE A 73 28.73 -1.22 11.13
CA PHE A 73 27.27 -1.10 11.21
C PHE A 73 26.63 -2.44 10.87
N LEU A 74 25.93 -3.02 11.85
CA LEU A 74 25.12 -4.21 11.69
C LEU A 74 23.72 -3.77 11.22
N TYR A 75 23.42 -3.92 9.93
CA TYR A 75 22.09 -3.66 9.37
C TYR A 75 21.40 -4.97 9.06
N CYS A 76 20.64 -5.48 10.02
CA CYS A 76 19.85 -6.69 9.85
C CYS A 76 18.44 -6.27 9.41
N ASN A 77 18.07 -6.40 8.14
CA ASN A 77 16.68 -6.13 7.69
C ASN A 77 16.02 -7.23 6.85
N GLY A 78 16.51 -8.49 6.89
CA GLY A 78 15.71 -9.67 6.50
C GLY A 78 15.25 -9.67 5.03
N LEU A 79 15.81 -8.77 4.24
CA LEU A 79 15.65 -8.62 2.81
C LEU A 79 17.01 -8.44 2.11
N MET A 80 18.11 -8.50 2.87
CA MET A 80 19.50 -8.77 2.50
C MET A 80 20.26 -8.87 3.83
N ASP A 81 20.74 -10.06 4.19
CA ASP A 81 21.46 -10.27 5.45
C ASP A 81 22.94 -10.51 5.18
N HIS A 82 23.83 -9.52 5.29
CA HIS A 82 25.26 -9.82 5.28
C HIS A 82 26.12 -8.81 6.07
N ILE A 83 27.09 -9.38 6.79
CA ILE A 83 27.90 -8.80 7.86
C ILE A 83 29.31 -8.50 7.31
N TYR A 84 29.95 -7.42 7.76
CA TYR A 84 31.38 -7.19 7.57
C TYR A 84 32.10 -7.21 8.93
N VAL A 85 33.19 -7.96 9.01
CA VAL A 85 34.17 -7.91 10.12
C VAL A 85 35.53 -7.62 9.50
N CYS A 86 36.19 -6.55 9.95
CA CYS A 86 37.62 -6.35 9.71
C CYS A 86 38.38 -6.78 10.96
N GLN A 87 39.24 -7.79 10.84
CA GLN A 87 40.24 -8.10 11.85
C GLN A 87 41.55 -7.42 11.47
N TYR A 88 42.25 -6.84 12.45
CA TYR A 88 43.54 -6.20 12.25
C TYR A 88 44.52 -7.16 11.55
N GLY A 89 44.98 -6.82 10.34
CA GLY A 89 46.07 -7.52 9.64
C GLY A 89 45.67 -8.14 8.29
N ALA A 90 46.02 -7.42 7.22
CA ALA A 90 46.36 -7.86 5.84
C ALA A 90 45.61 -9.00 5.11
N SER A 91 44.45 -9.48 5.58
CA SER A 91 43.61 -10.39 4.79
C SER A 91 42.13 -10.08 4.96
N CYS A 92 41.55 -9.44 3.95
CA CYS A 92 40.10 -9.37 3.78
C CYS A 92 39.64 -10.69 3.14
N THR A 93 39.30 -11.70 3.94
CA THR A 93 38.54 -12.83 3.41
C THR A 93 37.09 -12.39 3.23
N SER A 94 36.66 -12.22 1.98
CA SER A 94 35.25 -12.01 1.68
C SER A 94 34.46 -13.26 2.05
N TRP A 95 33.83 -13.27 3.22
CA TRP A 95 32.83 -14.27 3.61
C TRP A 95 31.43 -13.85 3.15
N TYR A 96 31.35 -13.02 2.10
CA TYR A 96 30.09 -12.46 1.60
C TYR A 96 29.99 -12.62 0.08
N LYS A 97 28.97 -13.37 -0.38
CA LYS A 97 28.53 -13.42 -1.77
C LYS A 97 28.18 -12.01 -2.24
N THR A 98 28.83 -11.50 -3.28
CA THR A 98 28.52 -10.17 -3.83
C THR A 98 27.00 -10.02 -4.06
N PRO A 99 26.37 -8.94 -3.57
CA PRO A 99 24.93 -8.76 -3.74
C PRO A 99 24.60 -8.69 -5.24
N THR A 100 23.56 -9.41 -5.66
CA THR A 100 23.20 -9.54 -7.07
C THR A 100 22.74 -8.20 -7.61
N HIS A 101 23.52 -7.58 -8.50
CA HIS A 101 23.15 -6.35 -9.17
C HIS A 101 21.92 -6.56 -10.08
N PHE A 102 20.93 -5.67 -10.02
CA PHE A 102 19.72 -5.75 -10.84
C PHE A 102 19.73 -4.59 -11.85
N SER A 103 19.70 -4.91 -13.14
CA SER A 103 19.64 -3.89 -14.20
C SER A 103 18.22 -3.42 -14.49
N GLY A 104 17.20 -4.14 -14.00
CA GLY A 104 15.79 -3.80 -14.18
C GLY A 104 14.84 -4.79 -13.50
N THR A 105 13.54 -4.53 -13.58
CA THR A 105 12.49 -5.33 -12.92
C THR A 105 12.47 -6.79 -13.38
N LEU A 106 12.60 -7.05 -14.68
CA LEU A 106 12.61 -8.41 -15.23
C LEU A 106 13.89 -9.16 -14.84
N ASP A 107 15.04 -8.49 -14.90
CA ASP A 107 16.32 -9.04 -14.48
C ASP A 107 16.33 -9.36 -12.97
N ALA A 108 15.76 -8.49 -12.14
CA ALA A 108 15.54 -8.75 -10.72
C ALA A 108 14.65 -9.96 -10.49
N PHE A 109 13.52 -10.06 -11.20
CA PHE A 109 12.61 -11.19 -11.07
C PHE A 109 13.29 -12.52 -11.40
N VAL A 110 14.04 -12.59 -12.50
CA VAL A 110 14.78 -13.79 -12.92
C VAL A 110 15.91 -14.13 -11.95
N LYS A 111 16.69 -13.14 -11.49
CA LYS A 111 17.80 -13.36 -10.55
C LYS A 111 17.31 -13.80 -9.18
N ILE A 112 16.23 -13.22 -8.66
CA ILE A 112 15.64 -13.60 -7.37
C ILE A 112 15.12 -15.04 -7.43
N THR A 113 14.34 -15.36 -8.46
CA THR A 113 13.78 -16.72 -8.63
C THR A 113 14.88 -17.77 -8.81
N ARG A 114 15.94 -17.47 -9.56
CA ARG A 114 17.06 -18.40 -9.80
C ARG A 114 17.97 -18.58 -8.58
N ASN A 115 18.22 -17.53 -7.81
CA ASN A 115 19.22 -17.56 -6.73
C ASN A 115 18.63 -17.83 -5.34
N GLU A 116 17.42 -17.32 -5.06
CA GLU A 116 16.76 -17.44 -3.75
C GLU A 116 15.57 -18.43 -3.80
N GLY A 117 15.13 -18.82 -4.99
CA GLY A 117 13.98 -19.69 -5.21
C GLY A 117 12.65 -18.94 -5.31
N VAL A 118 11.66 -19.60 -5.92
CA VAL A 118 10.34 -19.01 -6.23
C VAL A 118 9.59 -18.55 -4.97
N ARG A 119 9.74 -19.25 -3.85
CA ARG A 119 9.09 -18.88 -2.57
C ARG A 119 9.60 -17.55 -1.99
N SER A 120 10.80 -17.10 -2.35
CA SER A 120 11.34 -15.82 -1.88
C SER A 120 10.51 -14.63 -2.36
N LEU A 121 9.82 -14.74 -3.50
CA LEU A 121 8.91 -13.70 -4.02
C LEU A 121 7.72 -13.41 -3.09
N TRP A 122 7.39 -14.32 -2.17
CA TRP A 122 6.35 -14.13 -1.16
C TRP A 122 6.92 -13.96 0.25
N SER A 123 8.22 -13.68 0.38
CA SER A 123 8.84 -13.32 1.65
C SER A 123 8.16 -12.05 2.20
N GLY A 124 7.62 -12.14 3.43
CA GLY A 124 6.86 -11.04 4.05
C GLY A 124 5.35 -11.02 3.76
N LEU A 125 4.81 -12.02 3.05
CA LEU A 125 3.36 -12.15 2.86
C LEU A 125 2.59 -12.33 4.20
N PRO A 126 3.00 -13.20 5.15
CA PRO A 126 2.24 -13.39 6.38
C PRO A 126 2.01 -12.12 7.23
N PRO A 127 3.03 -11.31 7.58
CA PRO A 127 2.80 -10.07 8.32
C PRO A 127 2.04 -9.02 7.49
N THR A 128 2.11 -9.11 6.15
CA THR A 128 1.31 -8.26 5.27
C THR A 128 -0.17 -8.61 5.34
N LEU A 129 -0.52 -9.90 5.34
CA LEU A 129 -1.90 -10.38 5.37
C LEU A 129 -2.61 -10.09 6.70
N VAL A 130 -1.91 -10.28 7.83
CA VAL A 130 -2.43 -9.99 9.19
C VAL A 130 -2.93 -8.55 9.28
N MET A 131 -2.31 -7.64 8.53
CA MET A 131 -2.64 -6.22 8.49
C MET A 131 -3.61 -5.86 7.35
N ALA A 132 -3.39 -6.41 6.16
CA ALA A 132 -4.13 -6.05 4.96
C ALA A 132 -5.58 -6.54 5.01
N VAL A 133 -5.82 -7.76 5.50
CA VAL A 133 -7.16 -8.36 5.50
C VAL A 133 -8.13 -7.60 6.42
N PRO A 134 -7.82 -7.34 7.71
CA PRO A 134 -8.72 -6.54 8.55
C PRO A 134 -8.94 -5.14 7.98
N ALA A 135 -7.88 -4.53 7.42
CA ALA A 135 -7.94 -3.21 6.84
C ALA A 135 -8.94 -3.11 5.68
N THR A 136 -8.87 -4.06 4.74
CA THR A 136 -9.79 -4.12 3.61
C THR A 136 -11.20 -4.48 4.05
N VAL A 137 -11.35 -5.40 5.00
CA VAL A 137 -12.65 -5.81 5.51
C VAL A 137 -13.38 -4.61 6.12
N ILE A 138 -12.73 -3.86 7.01
CA ILE A 138 -13.31 -2.65 7.62
C ILE A 138 -13.67 -1.64 6.53
N TYR A 139 -12.75 -1.37 5.60
CA TYR A 139 -12.96 -0.38 4.56
C TYR A 139 -14.14 -0.71 3.62
N PHE A 140 -14.20 -1.91 3.05
CA PHE A 140 -15.24 -2.30 2.10
C PHE A 140 -16.62 -2.42 2.78
N THR A 141 -16.67 -2.99 3.98
CA THR A 141 -17.93 -3.06 4.74
C THR A 141 -18.43 -1.68 5.16
N CYS A 142 -17.55 -0.81 5.71
CA CYS A 142 -17.93 0.57 6.02
C CYS A 142 -18.40 1.33 4.78
N TYR A 143 -17.75 1.12 3.62
CA TYR A 143 -18.16 1.76 2.37
C TYR A 143 -19.58 1.34 1.96
N ASP A 144 -19.87 0.05 1.91
CA ASP A 144 -21.19 -0.43 1.48
C ASP A 144 -22.30 0.01 2.46
N GLN A 145 -22.07 -0.13 3.77
CA GLN A 145 -23.02 0.32 4.79
C GLN A 145 -23.28 1.83 4.72
N LEU A 146 -22.22 2.63 4.54
CA LEU A 146 -22.35 4.08 4.45
C LEU A 146 -23.02 4.50 3.13
N ARG A 147 -22.70 3.82 2.02
CA ARG A 147 -23.35 4.05 0.72
C ARG A 147 -24.85 3.75 0.80
N ASP A 148 -25.23 2.64 1.41
CA ASP A 148 -26.64 2.25 1.55
C ASP A 148 -27.39 3.21 2.49
N LEU A 149 -26.75 3.63 3.58
CA LEU A 149 -27.29 4.67 4.48
C LEU A 149 -27.50 6.01 3.76
N LEU A 150 -26.54 6.45 2.95
CA LEU A 150 -26.63 7.70 2.19
C LEU A 150 -27.71 7.63 1.09
N ARG A 151 -27.84 6.49 0.40
CA ARG A 151 -28.83 6.29 -0.68
C ARG A 151 -30.26 6.16 -0.14
N TYR A 152 -30.47 5.32 0.87
CA TYR A 152 -31.82 5.01 1.37
C TYR A 152 -32.24 5.87 2.56
N GLY A 153 -31.31 6.19 3.47
CA GLY A 153 -31.61 6.92 4.70
C GLY A 153 -31.72 8.42 4.53
N MET A 154 -30.83 9.02 3.72
CA MET A 154 -30.80 10.48 3.51
C MET A 154 -31.44 10.93 2.19
N GLY A 155 -31.84 10.00 1.32
CA GLY A 155 -32.49 10.31 0.04
C GLY A 155 -31.61 11.11 -0.92
N PHE A 156 -30.29 11.12 -0.74
CA PHE A 156 -29.39 11.74 -1.70
C PHE A 156 -29.50 10.98 -3.03
N GLN A 157 -29.82 11.69 -4.09
CA GLN A 157 -29.84 11.20 -5.47
C GLN A 157 -28.69 11.91 -6.20
N GLY A 158 -27.59 11.20 -6.48
CA GLY A 158 -26.48 11.81 -7.20
C GLY A 158 -25.24 10.93 -7.33
N ASN A 159 -24.48 11.20 -8.39
CA ASN A 159 -23.22 10.53 -8.71
C ASN A 159 -22.10 10.79 -7.68
N TYR A 160 -22.31 11.72 -6.73
CA TYR A 160 -21.35 12.07 -5.69
C TYR A 160 -21.42 11.19 -4.44
N ILE A 161 -22.46 10.37 -4.28
CA ILE A 161 -22.63 9.49 -3.11
C ILE A 161 -21.45 8.53 -2.95
N PRO A 162 -20.97 7.83 -4.01
CA PRO A 162 -19.80 6.97 -3.91
C PRO A 162 -18.52 7.71 -3.49
N LEU A 163 -18.39 8.99 -3.88
CA LEU A 163 -17.25 9.83 -3.54
C LEU A 163 -17.21 10.11 -2.03
N VAL A 164 -18.34 10.55 -1.48
CA VAL A 164 -18.47 10.88 -0.04
C VAL A 164 -18.41 9.61 0.81
N ALA A 165 -19.14 8.56 0.42
CA ALA A 165 -19.11 7.28 1.11
C ALA A 165 -17.71 6.67 1.11
N GLY A 166 -17.01 6.70 -0.04
CA GLY A 166 -15.63 6.24 -0.17
C GLY A 166 -14.67 7.00 0.76
N GLY A 167 -14.72 8.33 0.71
CA GLY A 167 -13.86 9.19 1.54
C GLY A 167 -14.07 8.98 3.03
N LEU A 168 -15.32 8.98 3.50
CA LEU A 168 -15.67 8.78 4.91
C LEU A 168 -15.35 7.36 5.39
N ALA A 169 -15.65 6.33 4.58
CA ALA A 169 -15.28 4.95 4.91
C ALA A 169 -13.76 4.78 5.04
N ARG A 170 -12.98 5.43 4.16
CA ARG A 170 -11.52 5.41 4.24
C ARG A 170 -11.00 6.16 5.46
N LEU A 171 -11.59 7.31 5.81
CA LEU A 171 -11.25 8.05 7.03
C LEU A 171 -11.45 7.19 8.29
N GLY A 172 -12.60 6.53 8.39
CA GLY A 172 -12.90 5.61 9.50
C GLY A 172 -11.92 4.44 9.56
N ALA A 173 -11.72 3.76 8.43
CA ALA A 173 -10.81 2.62 8.34
C ALA A 173 -9.37 3.01 8.76
N VAL A 174 -8.80 4.06 8.15
CA VAL A 174 -7.44 4.53 8.46
C VAL A 174 -7.31 4.87 9.94
N SER A 175 -8.32 5.48 10.56
CA SER A 175 -8.27 5.86 11.97
C SER A 175 -8.21 4.64 12.91
N VAL A 176 -8.91 3.55 12.58
CA VAL A 176 -8.88 2.28 13.33
C VAL A 176 -7.56 1.53 13.11
N ILE A 177 -7.03 1.55 11.89
CA ILE A 177 -5.87 0.76 11.48
C ILE A 177 -4.54 1.46 11.82
N SER A 178 -4.52 2.77 11.95
CA SER A 178 -3.29 3.58 12.15
C SER A 178 -2.35 3.07 13.24
N PRO A 179 -2.83 2.69 14.45
CA PRO A 179 -1.96 2.13 15.48
C PRO A 179 -1.26 0.85 15.01
N LEU A 180 -2.00 -0.04 14.35
CA LEU A 180 -1.46 -1.30 13.84
C LEU A 180 -0.46 -1.08 12.69
N GLU A 181 -0.71 -0.08 11.84
CA GLU A 181 0.25 0.36 10.81
C GLU A 181 1.54 0.91 11.43
N LEU A 182 1.45 1.67 12.53
CA LEU A 182 2.63 2.13 13.25
C LEU A 182 3.44 0.96 13.81
N VAL A 183 2.78 -0.03 14.42
CA VAL A 183 3.44 -1.24 14.92
C VAL A 183 4.15 -1.98 13.78
N ARG A 184 3.45 -2.20 12.66
CA ARG A 184 4.02 -2.84 11.47
C ARG A 184 5.22 -2.08 10.93
N THR A 185 5.11 -0.77 10.79
CA THR A 185 6.19 0.06 10.24
C THR A 185 7.41 0.08 11.16
N LYS A 186 7.21 0.13 12.49
CA LYS A 186 8.32 -0.03 13.46
C LYS A 186 9.00 -1.40 13.37
N MET A 187 8.23 -2.49 13.23
CA MET A 187 8.79 -3.83 13.05
C MET A 187 9.51 -4.01 11.71
N GLN A 188 9.08 -3.27 10.67
CA GLN A 188 9.72 -3.30 9.35
C GLN A 188 10.97 -2.41 9.29
N SER A 189 11.01 -1.32 10.06
CA SER A 189 12.16 -0.41 10.10
C SER A 189 13.23 -0.89 11.06
N GLN A 190 12.84 -1.44 12.21
CA GLN A 190 13.72 -1.97 13.25
C GLN A 190 13.34 -3.43 13.48
N LYS A 191 14.29 -4.38 13.35
CA LYS A 191 14.08 -5.80 13.72
C LYS A 191 13.91 -5.96 15.24
N LEU A 192 12.79 -5.45 15.77
CA LEU A 192 12.43 -5.55 17.17
C LEU A 192 11.77 -6.89 17.41
N THR A 193 12.24 -7.59 18.44
CA THR A 193 11.52 -8.73 19.02
C THR A 193 10.17 -8.23 19.56
N TYR A 194 9.15 -9.10 19.60
CA TYR A 194 7.84 -8.75 20.16
C TYR A 194 7.89 -8.21 21.61
N SER A 195 8.91 -8.57 22.39
CA SER A 195 9.17 -8.03 23.73
C SER A 195 9.65 -6.57 23.65
N GLU A 196 10.67 -6.32 22.82
CA GLU A 196 11.27 -4.99 22.61
C GLU A 196 10.26 -4.01 22.01
N LEU A 197 9.41 -4.49 21.09
CA LEU A 197 8.32 -3.71 20.52
C LEU A 197 7.30 -3.29 21.58
N ARG A 198 6.93 -4.20 22.49
CA ARG A 198 6.01 -3.89 23.61
C ARG A 198 6.61 -2.85 24.55
N VAL A 199 7.90 -2.96 24.86
CA VAL A 199 8.61 -1.96 25.68
C VAL A 199 8.66 -0.61 24.96
N CYS A 200 8.97 -0.60 23.66
CA CYS A 200 9.00 0.61 22.84
C CYS A 200 7.63 1.30 22.79
N ILE A 201 6.55 0.55 22.54
CA ILE A 201 5.19 1.08 22.52
C ILE A 201 4.80 1.62 23.90
N ARG A 202 5.05 0.87 24.98
CA ARG A 202 4.75 1.30 26.35
C ARG A 202 5.52 2.56 26.72
N SER A 203 6.79 2.65 26.34
CA SER A 203 7.62 3.85 26.53
C SER A 203 7.08 5.04 25.73
N SER A 204 6.70 4.84 24.47
CA SER A 204 6.11 5.91 23.64
C SER A 204 4.79 6.42 24.24
N VAL A 205 3.92 5.53 24.72
CA VAL A 205 2.65 5.91 25.35
C VAL A 205 2.88 6.60 26.70
N ALA A 206 3.90 6.20 27.45
CA ALA A 206 4.24 6.86 28.73
C ALA A 206 4.83 8.27 28.54
N GLN A 207 5.55 8.52 27.44
CA GLN A 207 6.21 9.80 27.18
C GLN A 207 5.32 10.80 26.41
N ASP A 208 4.73 10.36 25.30
CA ASP A 208 3.96 11.20 24.36
C ASP A 208 2.43 11.02 24.53
N GLY A 209 2.00 10.12 25.42
CA GLY A 209 0.59 9.77 25.59
C GLY A 209 0.06 8.79 24.54
N TRP A 210 -1.21 8.41 24.66
CA TRP A 210 -1.87 7.45 23.76
C TRP A 210 -1.97 7.93 22.31
N LEU A 211 -2.00 9.24 22.08
CA LEU A 211 -2.00 9.85 20.73
C LEU A 211 -0.71 9.56 19.95
N SER A 212 0.36 9.13 20.61
CA SER A 212 1.61 8.71 19.95
C SER A 212 1.39 7.56 18.96
N LEU A 213 0.36 6.74 19.16
CA LEU A 213 0.01 5.61 18.28
C LEU A 213 -0.54 6.05 16.92
N TRP A 214 -1.06 7.28 16.82
CA TRP A 214 -1.55 7.88 15.58
C TRP A 214 -0.51 8.77 14.89
N ARG A 215 0.76 8.67 15.30
CA ARG A 215 1.85 9.40 14.66
C ARG A 215 1.99 8.94 13.20
N GLY A 216 1.71 9.86 12.26
CA GLY A 216 1.66 9.55 10.82
C GLY A 216 0.25 9.44 10.24
N TRP A 217 -0.81 9.52 11.06
CA TRP A 217 -2.21 9.50 10.62
C TRP A 217 -2.51 10.57 9.55
N GLY A 218 -2.12 11.83 9.80
CA GLY A 218 -2.39 12.94 8.87
C GLY A 218 -1.84 12.71 7.45
N PRO A 219 -0.54 12.39 7.27
CA PRO A 219 0.01 12.00 5.98
C PRO A 219 -0.65 10.77 5.34
N THR A 220 -1.19 9.83 6.12
CA THR A 220 -1.92 8.67 5.58
C THR A 220 -3.31 9.07 5.10
N VAL A 221 -4.06 9.84 5.89
CA VAL A 221 -5.37 10.39 5.52
C VAL A 221 -5.29 11.24 4.25
N LEU A 222 -4.30 12.15 4.17
CA LEU A 222 -4.11 13.03 3.02
C LEU A 222 -3.90 12.28 1.70
N ARG A 223 -3.35 11.07 1.76
CA ARG A 223 -3.12 10.21 0.59
C ARG A 223 -4.32 9.33 0.30
N ASP A 224 -4.81 8.63 1.31
CA ASP A 224 -5.73 7.52 1.13
C ASP A 224 -7.16 8.01 0.87
N VAL A 225 -7.56 9.13 1.47
CA VAL A 225 -8.94 9.64 1.37
C VAL A 225 -9.23 10.22 -0.01
N PRO A 226 -8.40 11.12 -0.58
CA PRO A 226 -8.61 11.57 -1.95
C PRO A 226 -8.57 10.42 -2.95
N PHE A 227 -7.66 9.46 -2.73
CA PHE A 227 -7.55 8.28 -3.60
C PHE A 227 -8.83 7.45 -3.57
N SER A 228 -9.35 7.16 -2.38
CA SER A 228 -10.57 6.38 -2.20
C SER A 228 -11.82 7.07 -2.75
N ALA A 229 -11.95 8.37 -2.51
CA ALA A 229 -13.08 9.17 -2.98
C ALA A 229 -13.14 9.18 -4.53
N LEU A 230 -12.00 9.46 -5.18
CA LEU A 230 -11.89 9.45 -6.65
C LEU A 230 -12.04 8.04 -7.22
N TYR A 231 -11.49 7.03 -6.55
CA TYR A 231 -11.59 5.65 -6.98
C TYR A 231 -13.06 5.19 -7.07
N TRP A 232 -13.83 5.32 -5.99
CA TRP A 232 -15.22 4.88 -5.97
C TRP A 232 -16.14 5.71 -6.87
N PHE A 233 -15.88 7.01 -7.00
CA PHE A 233 -16.59 7.86 -7.96
C PHE A 233 -16.40 7.36 -9.40
N ASN A 234 -15.14 7.18 -9.82
CA ASN A 234 -14.83 6.71 -11.17
C ASN A 234 -15.30 5.27 -11.38
N TYR A 235 -15.18 4.41 -10.37
CA TYR A 235 -15.60 3.02 -10.46
C TYR A 235 -17.10 2.89 -10.72
N GLU A 236 -17.95 3.58 -9.95
CA GLU A 236 -19.41 3.50 -10.13
C GLU A 236 -19.84 4.13 -11.46
N LEU A 237 -19.19 5.21 -11.91
CA LEU A 237 -19.45 5.82 -13.22
C LEU A 237 -19.13 4.84 -14.37
N VAL A 238 -17.93 4.28 -14.37
CA VAL A 238 -17.45 3.39 -15.44
C VAL A 238 -18.21 2.07 -15.41
N LYS A 239 -18.53 1.55 -14.21
CA LYS A 239 -19.39 0.37 -14.03
C LYS A 239 -20.78 0.61 -14.64
N ALA A 240 -21.41 1.75 -14.35
CA ALA A 240 -22.73 2.07 -14.90
C ALA A 240 -22.70 2.16 -16.44
N GLN A 241 -21.69 2.81 -17.01
CA GLN A 241 -21.52 2.92 -18.47
C GLN A 241 -21.30 1.55 -19.13
N LEU A 242 -20.46 0.69 -18.55
CA LEU A 242 -20.21 -0.66 -19.08
C LEU A 242 -21.45 -1.55 -18.95
N CYS A 243 -22.17 -1.50 -17.83
CA CYS A 243 -23.40 -2.28 -17.66
C CYS A 243 -24.47 -1.89 -18.69
N ASP A 244 -24.64 -0.60 -18.97
CA ASP A 244 -25.57 -0.09 -19.99
C ASP A 244 -25.15 -0.54 -21.40
N GLN A 245 -23.85 -0.47 -21.72
CA GLN A 245 -23.33 -0.89 -23.03
C GLN A 245 -23.52 -2.39 -23.31
N TYR A 246 -23.42 -3.24 -22.29
CA TYR A 246 -23.58 -4.69 -22.42
C TYR A 246 -24.99 -5.19 -22.08
N ASP A 247 -25.93 -4.29 -21.77
CA ASP A 247 -27.31 -4.58 -21.34
C ASP A 247 -27.41 -5.62 -20.21
N VAL A 248 -26.52 -5.49 -19.20
CA VAL A 248 -26.46 -6.42 -18.05
C VAL A 248 -26.87 -5.69 -16.77
N SER A 249 -27.79 -6.27 -16.02
CA SER A 249 -28.29 -5.70 -14.75
C SER A 249 -27.27 -5.72 -13.60
N GLN A 250 -26.27 -6.61 -13.67
CA GLN A 250 -25.19 -6.70 -12.68
C GLN A 250 -23.81 -6.79 -13.35
N ALA A 251 -22.80 -6.21 -12.69
CA ALA A 251 -21.45 -6.18 -13.24
C ALA A 251 -20.78 -7.56 -13.16
N THR A 252 -20.58 -8.19 -14.31
CA THR A 252 -19.77 -9.40 -14.46
C THR A 252 -18.34 -9.17 -13.97
N PHE A 253 -17.61 -10.25 -13.66
CA PHE A 253 -16.19 -10.20 -13.28
C PHE A 253 -15.35 -9.33 -14.22
N SER A 254 -15.52 -9.47 -15.55
CA SER A 254 -14.78 -8.70 -16.55
C SER A 254 -15.08 -7.20 -16.50
N ILE A 255 -16.36 -6.82 -16.32
CA ILE A 255 -16.78 -5.41 -16.18
C ILE A 255 -16.18 -4.82 -14.91
N SER A 256 -16.26 -5.55 -13.79
CA SER A 256 -15.69 -5.11 -12.52
C SER A 256 -14.16 -5.00 -12.60
N PHE A 257 -13.50 -5.91 -13.32
CA PHE A 257 -12.06 -5.90 -13.52
C PHE A 257 -11.60 -4.68 -14.34
N THR A 258 -12.24 -4.40 -15.48
CA THR A 258 -11.90 -3.25 -16.34
C THR A 258 -12.24 -1.92 -15.67
N ALA A 259 -13.42 -1.81 -15.06
CA ALA A 259 -13.81 -0.63 -14.29
C ALA A 259 -12.85 -0.39 -13.12
N GLY A 260 -12.46 -1.45 -12.41
CA GLY A 260 -11.49 -1.41 -11.31
C GLY A 260 -10.09 -0.96 -11.74
N ALA A 261 -9.59 -1.49 -12.85
CA ALA A 261 -8.29 -1.10 -13.41
C ALA A 261 -8.28 0.37 -13.82
N PHE A 262 -9.30 0.80 -14.58
CA PHE A 262 -9.39 2.16 -15.10
C PHE A 262 -9.58 3.19 -13.98
N SER A 263 -10.53 2.97 -13.08
CA SER A 263 -10.74 3.84 -11.91
C SER A 263 -9.49 3.93 -11.02
N GLY A 264 -8.80 2.81 -10.80
CA GLY A 264 -7.54 2.78 -10.05
C GLY A 264 -6.42 3.58 -10.73
N ALA A 265 -6.30 3.50 -12.06
CA ALA A 265 -5.32 4.26 -12.83
C ALA A 265 -5.60 5.77 -12.76
N VAL A 266 -6.85 6.19 -13.00
CA VAL A 266 -7.26 7.61 -12.97
C VAL A 266 -7.06 8.18 -11.56
N ALA A 267 -7.53 7.47 -10.52
CA ALA A 267 -7.33 7.89 -9.14
C ALA A 267 -5.83 8.01 -8.79
N ALA A 268 -5.00 7.05 -9.22
CA ALA A 268 -3.56 7.07 -8.96
C ALA A 268 -2.86 8.28 -9.62
N ILE A 269 -3.28 8.68 -10.82
CA ILE A 269 -2.74 9.86 -11.51
C ILE A 269 -3.17 11.13 -10.79
N MET A 270 -4.45 11.26 -10.47
CA MET A 270 -4.99 12.45 -9.83
C MET A 270 -4.41 12.68 -8.42
N THR A 271 -4.12 11.61 -7.67
CA THR A 271 -3.55 11.73 -6.32
C THR A 271 -2.03 11.76 -6.27
N LEU A 272 -1.36 11.62 -7.41
CA LEU A 272 0.10 11.54 -7.45
C LEU A 272 0.81 12.76 -6.84
N PRO A 273 0.34 14.00 -7.00
CA PRO A 273 0.97 15.15 -6.33
C PRO A 273 1.00 15.01 -4.80
N PHE A 274 -0.07 14.47 -4.20
CA PHE A 274 -0.13 14.23 -2.75
C PHE A 274 0.83 13.12 -2.31
N ASP A 275 0.99 12.10 -3.14
CA ASP A 275 1.98 11.04 -2.91
C ASP A 275 3.41 11.57 -2.94
N VAL A 276 3.75 12.43 -3.90
CA VAL A 276 5.09 13.03 -4.03
C VAL A 276 5.40 13.93 -2.83
N VAL A 277 4.44 14.74 -2.38
CA VAL A 277 4.65 15.60 -1.19
C VAL A 277 4.90 14.74 0.05
N LYS A 278 4.15 13.64 0.23
CA LYS A 278 4.34 12.73 1.35
C LYS A 278 5.71 12.05 1.30
N THR A 279 6.13 11.52 0.15
CA THR A 279 7.40 10.80 0.01
C THR A 279 8.58 11.74 0.28
N ARG A 280 8.54 12.97 -0.24
CA ARG A 280 9.55 14.01 0.06
C ARG A 280 9.62 14.33 1.55
N ARG A 281 8.46 14.47 2.20
CA ARG A 281 8.41 14.70 3.65
C ARG A 281 8.98 13.53 4.45
N GLN A 282 8.71 12.28 4.04
CA GLN A 282 9.27 11.09 4.67
C GLN A 282 10.78 11.00 4.51
N ILE A 283 11.31 11.36 3.34
CA ILE A 283 12.76 11.42 3.09
C ILE A 283 13.42 12.48 3.99
N GLN A 284 12.88 13.70 4.02
CA GLN A 284 13.40 14.79 4.87
C GLN A 284 13.40 14.41 6.36
N LEU A 285 12.36 13.74 6.84
CA LEU A 285 12.31 13.25 8.22
C LEU A 285 13.37 12.19 8.49
N GLY A 286 13.57 11.26 7.55
CA GLY A 286 14.63 10.24 7.66
C GLY A 286 16.03 10.83 7.67
N GLU A 287 16.30 11.85 6.84
CA GLU A 287 17.58 12.56 6.81
C GLU A 287 17.84 13.35 8.10
N MET A 288 16.82 13.97 8.69
CA MET A 288 16.98 14.68 9.97
C MET A 288 17.25 13.73 11.14
N GLU A 289 16.62 12.55 11.13
CA GLU A 289 16.85 11.50 12.13
C GLU A 289 18.28 10.96 12.06
N THR A 290 18.81 10.72 10.85
CA THR A 290 20.19 10.23 10.69
C THR A 290 21.26 11.28 11.05
N LEU A 291 20.96 12.56 10.84
CA LEU A 291 21.86 13.68 11.18
C LEU A 291 21.73 14.14 12.64
N GLY A 292 20.79 13.59 13.42
CA GLY A 292 20.57 13.97 14.82
C GLY A 292 20.11 15.42 15.01
N VAL A 293 19.57 16.04 13.95
CA VAL A 293 19.11 17.44 13.99
C VAL A 293 17.66 17.46 14.50
N PRO A 294 17.33 18.26 15.53
CA PRO A 294 15.96 18.36 16.03
C PRO A 294 15.05 18.88 14.92
N VAL A 295 13.93 18.18 14.68
CA VAL A 295 12.94 18.51 13.66
C VAL A 295 12.34 19.88 13.97
N LYS A 296 12.92 20.93 13.38
CA LYS A 296 12.40 22.29 13.48
C LYS A 296 11.53 22.56 12.26
N ASN A 297 10.23 22.70 12.53
CA ASN A 297 9.15 23.23 11.69
C ASN A 297 8.17 22.18 11.12
N HIS A 298 6.89 22.37 11.48
CA HIS A 298 5.75 21.88 10.71
C HIS A 298 5.67 22.67 9.39
N THR A 299 6.46 22.28 8.40
CA THR A 299 6.30 22.85 7.06
C THR A 299 4.94 22.42 6.50
N SER A 300 4.13 23.41 6.10
CA SER A 300 2.83 23.16 5.49
C SER A 300 3.03 22.34 4.21
N THR A 301 2.17 21.34 3.99
CA THR A 301 2.11 20.52 2.76
C THR A 301 2.13 21.40 1.50
N TRP A 302 1.44 22.54 1.56
CA TRP A 302 1.39 23.52 0.47
C TRP A 302 2.77 24.13 0.15
N HIS A 303 3.57 24.41 1.19
CA HIS A 303 4.91 24.97 1.01
C HIS A 303 5.85 23.96 0.34
N ILE A 304 5.76 22.69 0.72
CA ILE A 304 6.52 21.60 0.07
C ILE A 304 6.10 21.47 -1.39
N MET A 305 4.79 21.48 -1.68
CA MET A 305 4.28 21.39 -3.05
C MET A 305 4.76 22.57 -3.93
N ARG A 306 4.73 23.79 -3.39
CA ARG A 306 5.24 24.98 -4.08
C ARG A 306 6.75 24.92 -4.31
N GLY A 307 7.52 24.40 -3.34
CA GLY A 307 8.96 24.18 -3.49
C GLY A 307 9.27 23.18 -4.62
N ILE A 308 8.56 22.05 -4.67
CA ILE A 308 8.74 21.05 -5.74
C ILE A 308 8.41 21.64 -7.11
N TRP A 309 7.33 22.42 -7.20
CA TRP A 309 6.98 23.12 -8.44
C TRP A 309 8.09 24.08 -8.87
N ALA A 310 8.66 24.85 -7.94
CA ALA A 310 9.71 25.81 -8.24
C ALA A 310 11.02 25.13 -8.69
N GLU A 311 11.39 24.00 -8.09
CA GLU A 311 12.63 23.27 -8.40
C GLU A 311 12.56 22.41 -9.66
N SER A 312 11.46 21.67 -9.85
CA SER A 312 11.33 20.61 -10.86
C SER A 312 10.16 20.81 -11.82
N GLY A 313 9.42 21.92 -11.69
CA GLY A 313 8.23 22.21 -12.48
C GLY A 313 7.10 21.19 -12.25
N TYR A 314 6.12 21.19 -13.16
CA TYR A 314 4.99 20.26 -13.12
C TYR A 314 5.42 18.79 -13.23
N ARG A 315 6.53 18.50 -13.93
CA ARG A 315 7.05 17.13 -14.09
C ARG A 315 7.51 16.53 -12.76
N GLY A 316 8.01 17.37 -11.83
CA GLY A 316 8.39 16.94 -10.49
C GLY A 316 7.20 16.39 -9.68
N LEU A 317 6.01 16.98 -9.84
CA LEU A 317 4.79 16.55 -9.14
C LEU A 317 4.22 15.22 -9.67
N PHE A 318 4.56 14.84 -10.90
CA PHE A 318 4.14 13.58 -11.52
C PHE A 318 5.30 12.58 -11.69
N ALA A 319 6.43 12.81 -10.99
CA ALA A 319 7.56 11.90 -11.01
C ALA A 319 7.16 10.52 -10.46
N GLY A 320 7.41 9.47 -11.24
CA GLY A 320 7.07 8.09 -10.85
C GLY A 320 5.62 7.67 -11.14
N PHE A 321 4.89 8.40 -12.00
CA PHE A 321 3.50 8.03 -12.36
C PHE A 321 3.39 6.63 -12.97
N LEU A 322 4.31 6.26 -13.87
CA LEU A 322 4.23 4.98 -14.58
C LEU A 322 4.38 3.78 -13.62
N PRO A 323 5.40 3.70 -12.76
CA PRO A 323 5.48 2.67 -11.72
C PRO A 323 4.26 2.63 -10.79
N ARG A 324 3.65 3.79 -10.50
CA ARG A 324 2.44 3.88 -9.68
C ARG A 324 1.25 3.22 -10.38
N VAL A 325 0.98 3.58 -11.62
CA VAL A 325 -0.16 3.04 -12.39
C VAL A 325 0.00 1.54 -12.62
N ILE A 326 1.18 1.08 -13.00
CA ILE A 326 1.49 -0.36 -13.22
C ILE A 326 1.23 -1.17 -11.95
N LYS A 327 1.48 -0.62 -10.76
CA LYS A 327 1.18 -1.30 -9.50
C LYS A 327 -0.30 -1.23 -9.11
N VAL A 328 -0.88 -0.03 -9.17
CA VAL A 328 -2.20 0.23 -8.57
C VAL A 328 -3.33 -0.32 -9.42
N ALA A 329 -3.25 -0.21 -10.74
CA ALA A 329 -4.34 -0.64 -11.62
C ALA A 329 -4.62 -2.16 -11.51
N PRO A 330 -3.62 -3.07 -11.60
CA PRO A 330 -3.87 -4.50 -11.44
C PRO A 330 -4.33 -4.86 -10.02
N ALA A 331 -3.75 -4.21 -9.00
CA ALA A 331 -4.14 -4.44 -7.61
C ALA A 331 -5.61 -4.11 -7.37
N CYS A 332 -6.07 -2.96 -7.87
CA CYS A 332 -7.47 -2.55 -7.74
C CYS A 332 -8.41 -3.44 -8.56
N ALA A 333 -8.00 -3.81 -9.78
CA ALA A 333 -8.77 -4.68 -10.67
C ALA A 333 -9.06 -6.04 -10.02
N VAL A 334 -8.02 -6.72 -9.51
CA VAL A 334 -8.15 -8.02 -8.83
C VAL A 334 -9.00 -7.91 -7.56
N MET A 335 -8.77 -6.87 -6.76
CA MET A 335 -9.50 -6.66 -5.51
C MET A 335 -11.00 -6.52 -5.77
N ILE A 336 -11.39 -5.59 -6.64
CA ILE A 336 -12.80 -5.26 -6.85
C ILE A 336 -13.52 -6.35 -7.65
N SER A 337 -12.86 -6.99 -8.61
CA SER A 337 -13.48 -8.07 -9.38
C SER A 337 -13.76 -9.28 -8.49
N THR A 338 -12.84 -9.61 -7.58
CA THR A 338 -13.07 -10.66 -6.57
C THR A 338 -14.17 -10.27 -5.60
N TYR A 339 -14.18 -9.02 -5.14
CA TYR A 339 -15.20 -8.53 -4.22
C TYR A 339 -16.61 -8.60 -4.81
N GLU A 340 -16.81 -8.08 -6.02
CA GLU A 340 -18.09 -8.11 -6.72
C GLU A 340 -18.52 -9.53 -7.07
N PHE A 341 -17.60 -10.38 -7.53
CA PHE A 341 -17.87 -11.79 -7.76
C PHE A 341 -18.33 -12.50 -6.47
N GLY A 342 -17.64 -12.25 -5.35
CA GLY A 342 -18.02 -12.79 -4.05
C GLY A 342 -19.40 -12.32 -3.59
N LYS A 343 -19.75 -11.05 -3.83
CA LYS A 343 -21.10 -10.53 -3.55
C LYS A 343 -22.17 -11.25 -4.37
N ILE A 344 -21.97 -11.40 -5.68
CA ILE A 344 -22.91 -12.09 -6.57
C ILE A 344 -23.08 -13.55 -6.13
N PHE A 345 -21.97 -14.21 -5.78
CA PHE A 345 -21.98 -15.59 -5.26
C PHE A 345 -22.84 -15.72 -4.00
N PHE A 346 -22.63 -14.84 -3.00
CA PHE A 346 -23.42 -14.88 -1.77
C PHE A 346 -24.88 -14.47 -1.97
N GLN A 347 -25.15 -13.53 -2.88
CA GLN A 347 -26.52 -13.16 -3.23
C GLN A 347 -27.28 -14.34 -3.84
N LYS A 348 -26.64 -15.07 -4.79
CA LYS A 348 -27.23 -16.28 -5.38
C LYS A 348 -27.47 -17.37 -4.33
N MET A 349 -26.50 -17.60 -3.46
CA MET A 349 -26.62 -18.59 -2.39
C MET A 349 -27.76 -18.26 -1.40
N ASN A 350 -27.98 -16.98 -1.08
CA ASN A 350 -29.09 -16.56 -0.23
C ASN A 350 -30.44 -16.77 -0.92
N LEU A 351 -30.55 -16.43 -2.21
CA LEU A 351 -31.75 -16.67 -3.01
C LEU A 351 -32.09 -18.15 -3.11
N ASP A 352 -31.11 -19.01 -3.39
CA ASP A 352 -31.29 -20.47 -3.46
C ASP A 352 -31.75 -21.03 -2.11
N ARG A 353 -31.25 -20.49 -0.99
CA ARG A 353 -31.65 -20.89 0.37
C ARG A 353 -33.06 -20.46 0.72
N GLU A 354 -33.50 -19.29 0.27
CA GLU A 354 -34.90 -18.82 0.43
C GLU A 354 -35.88 -19.65 -0.41
N GLN A 355 -35.49 -20.02 -1.63
CA GLN A 355 -36.29 -20.90 -2.49
C GLN A 355 -36.43 -22.32 -1.94
N GLN A 356 -35.45 -22.81 -1.18
CA GLN A 356 -35.52 -24.10 -0.49
C GLN A 356 -36.30 -24.05 0.83
N ALA A 357 -36.53 -22.85 1.37
CA ALA A 357 -37.26 -22.66 2.63
C ALA A 357 -38.77 -22.40 2.42
N CYS A 358 -39.16 -21.96 1.23
CA CYS A 358 -40.55 -21.96 0.75
C CYS A 358 -40.92 -23.35 0.21
#